data_AF-A0AAD7X1W3-F1
#
_entry.id   AF-A0AAD7X1W3-F1
#
_cell.length_a   1.000
_cell.length_b   1.000
_cell.length_c   1.000
_cell.angle_alpha   90.00
_cell.angle_beta   90.00
_cell.angle_gamma   90.00
#
_symmetry.space_group_name_H-M   'P 1'
#
loop_
_entity.id
_entity.type
_entity.pdbx_description
1 polymer ?
#
loop_
_entity_poly.entity_id
_entity_poly.type
_entity_poly.pdbx_seq_one_letter_code
_entity_poly.pdbx_strand_id
1 'polypeptide(L)'
;MNQDRPGGQKPMNSYVISDLEVCGLEDSKFIELPKAYTHGSIPVHTENIPKQSEIRKWPYLSEVRLPEIEADVGLLIGANCSAQWSHGTS
;
A
#
# COMPACT_ATOMS: atom_id res chain seq x y z
N MET A 1 -11.72 -40.71 9.15
CA MET A 1 -11.01 -39.74 10.03
C MET A 1 -10.05 -38.95 9.17
N ASN A 2 -10.41 -37.72 8.79
CA ASN A 2 -9.48 -36.68 8.37
C ASN A 2 -10.03 -35.40 8.98
N GLN A 3 -9.32 -34.88 9.98
CA GLN A 3 -9.70 -33.67 10.69
C GLN A 3 -9.17 -32.47 9.90
N ASP A 4 -10.06 -31.71 9.27
CA ASP A 4 -9.74 -30.37 8.81
C ASP A 4 -9.47 -29.50 10.05
N ARG A 5 -8.22 -29.08 10.23
CA ARG A 5 -7.84 -28.10 11.27
C ARG A 5 -8.13 -26.69 10.74
N PRO A 6 -9.06 -25.92 11.34
CA PRO A 6 -9.26 -24.53 10.97
C PRO A 6 -8.10 -23.71 11.55
N GLY A 7 -7.20 -23.23 10.69
CA GLY A 7 -6.07 -22.39 11.11
C GLY A 7 -4.73 -22.64 10.42
N GLY A 8 -4.67 -23.44 9.35
CA GLY A 8 -3.44 -23.64 8.59
C GLY A 8 -3.02 -22.36 7.87
N GLN A 9 -2.01 -21.66 8.40
CA GLN A 9 -1.33 -20.60 7.67
C GLN A 9 -0.70 -21.22 6.41
N LYS A 10 -1.28 -20.93 5.24
CA LYS A 10 -0.72 -21.39 3.97
C LYS A 10 0.47 -20.52 3.62
N PRO A 11 1.70 -21.07 3.47
CA PRO A 11 2.84 -20.28 3.05
C PRO A 11 2.56 -19.65 1.68
N MET A 12 2.76 -18.34 1.59
CA MET A 12 2.55 -17.54 0.38
C MET A 12 3.92 -17.23 -0.21
N ASN A 13 4.15 -17.65 -1.46
CA ASN A 13 5.40 -17.35 -2.15
C ASN A 13 5.52 -15.84 -2.34
N SER A 14 6.50 -15.19 -1.73
CA SER A 14 6.73 -13.75 -1.88
C SER A 14 8.08 -13.50 -2.56
N TYR A 15 8.19 -12.34 -3.21
CA TYR A 15 9.43 -11.86 -3.80
C TYR A 15 9.85 -10.59 -3.09
N VAL A 16 11.16 -10.40 -2.94
CA VAL A 16 11.72 -9.14 -2.44
C VAL A 16 12.12 -8.30 -3.65
N ILE A 17 11.54 -7.11 -3.76
CA ILE A 17 11.94 -6.10 -4.72
C ILE A 17 12.83 -5.09 -3.99
N SER A 18 14.03 -4.85 -4.54
CA SER A 18 14.94 -3.77 -4.14
C SER A 18 14.95 -2.66 -5.19
N ASP A 19 15.52 -1.51 -4.82
CA ASP A 19 15.82 -0.41 -5.75
C ASP A 19 14.57 0.17 -6.42
N LEU A 20 13.46 0.17 -5.68
CA LEU A 20 12.20 0.74 -6.12
C LEU A 20 12.19 2.24 -5.82
N GLU A 21 11.79 3.04 -6.79
CA GLU A 21 11.59 4.48 -6.63
C GLU A 21 10.14 4.86 -6.93
N VAL A 22 9.63 5.85 -6.21
CA VAL A 22 8.28 6.41 -6.44
C VAL A 22 8.35 7.89 -6.69
N CYS A 23 7.54 8.36 -7.63
CA CYS A 23 7.35 9.76 -7.96
C CYS A 23 5.86 10.07 -8.02
N GLY A 24 5.48 11.31 -7.68
CA GLY A 24 4.12 11.81 -7.88
C GLY A 24 3.82 11.97 -9.38
N LEU A 25 2.54 11.93 -9.75
CA LEU A 25 2.13 12.01 -11.18
C LEU A 25 2.57 13.30 -11.87
N GLU A 26 2.60 14.40 -11.13
CA GLU A 26 2.99 15.73 -11.62
C GLU A 26 4.34 16.18 -11.04
N ASP A 27 5.02 15.30 -10.31
CA ASP A 27 6.29 15.60 -9.67
C ASP A 27 7.46 15.13 -10.54
N SER A 28 8.64 15.70 -10.27
CA SER A 28 9.92 15.24 -10.83
C SER A 28 10.84 14.65 -9.75
N LYS A 29 10.35 14.62 -8.51
CA LYS A 29 11.11 14.13 -7.36
C LYS A 29 10.83 12.65 -7.14
N PHE A 30 11.88 11.86 -7.20
CA PHE A 30 11.86 10.44 -6.88
C PHE A 30 12.23 10.22 -5.41
N ILE A 31 11.57 9.26 -4.79
CA ILE A 31 11.84 8.80 -3.44
C ILE A 31 12.15 7.31 -3.50
N GLU A 32 13.34 6.94 -3.04
CA GLU A 32 13.72 5.53 -2.88
C GLU A 32 12.86 4.86 -1.81
N LEU A 33 12.28 3.72 -2.16
CA LEU A 33 11.51 2.90 -1.24
C LEU A 33 12.38 1.82 -0.59
N PRO A 34 12.14 1.51 0.68
CA PRO A 34 12.70 0.33 1.31
C PRO A 34 12.33 -0.94 0.54
N LYS A 35 13.12 -2.01 0.74
CA LYS A 35 12.84 -3.34 0.17
C LYS A 35 11.39 -3.74 0.44
N ALA A 36 10.64 -3.98 -0.63
CA ALA A 36 9.23 -4.34 -0.57
C ALA A 36 9.04 -5.83 -0.82
N TYR A 37 8.19 -6.47 -0.02
CA TYR A 37 7.73 -7.82 -0.29
C TYR A 37 6.51 -7.74 -1.21
N THR A 38 6.54 -8.45 -2.33
CA THR A 38 5.43 -8.53 -3.27
C THR A 38 4.93 -9.97 -3.44
N HIS A 39 3.72 -10.11 -3.97
CA HIS A 39 3.12 -11.37 -4.38
C HIS A 39 2.58 -11.23 -5.80
N GLY A 40 2.49 -12.34 -6.55
CA GLY A 40 2.00 -12.33 -7.94
C GLY A 40 0.52 -11.94 -8.10
N SER A 41 -0.21 -11.81 -7.00
CA SER A 41 -1.59 -11.32 -6.97
C SER A 41 -1.76 -10.42 -5.76
N ILE A 42 -2.04 -9.14 -5.99
CA ILE A 42 -2.43 -8.21 -4.93
C ILE A 42 -3.96 -8.27 -4.82
N PRO A 43 -4.55 -8.47 -3.63
CA PRO A 43 -6.00 -8.56 -3.45
C PRO A 43 -6.63 -7.15 -3.46
N VAL A 44 -6.46 -6.41 -4.55
CA VAL A 44 -7.01 -5.08 -4.72
C VAL A 44 -7.68 -4.99 -6.09
N HIS A 45 -8.91 -4.48 -6.10
CA HIS A 45 -9.67 -4.22 -7.31
C HIS A 45 -9.73 -2.72 -7.56
N THR A 46 -9.94 -2.30 -8.81
CA THR A 46 -10.13 -0.89 -9.18
C THR A 46 -11.31 -0.25 -8.43
N GLU A 47 -12.31 -1.05 -8.06
CA GLU A 47 -13.42 -0.66 -7.19
C GLU A 47 -12.99 -0.24 -5.78
N ASN A 48 -11.83 -0.71 -5.31
CA ASN A 48 -11.25 -0.33 -4.01
C ASN A 48 -10.50 1.00 -4.07
N ILE A 49 -10.27 1.56 -5.26
CA ILE A 49 -9.63 2.87 -5.41
C ILE A 49 -10.65 3.93 -4.97
N PRO A 50 -10.35 4.73 -3.94
CA PRO A 50 -11.28 5.71 -3.43
C PRO A 50 -11.60 6.76 -4.50
N LYS A 51 -12.88 7.12 -4.62
CA LYS A 51 -13.31 8.20 -5.50
C LYS A 51 -13.25 9.54 -4.78
N GLN A 52 -13.11 10.64 -5.53
CA GLN A 52 -13.15 11.99 -4.94
C GLN A 52 -14.41 12.23 -4.10
N SER A 53 -15.55 11.64 -4.48
CA SER A 53 -16.79 11.71 -3.71
C SER A 53 -16.70 11.08 -2.32
N GLU A 54 -15.85 10.08 -2.15
CA GLU A 54 -15.63 9.41 -0.88
C GLU A 54 -14.66 10.22 -0.02
N ILE A 55 -13.59 10.76 -0.63
CA ILE A 55 -12.67 11.69 0.04
C ILE A 55 -13.41 12.89 0.65
N ARG A 56 -14.36 13.46 -0.10
CA ARG A 56 -15.20 14.59 0.38
C ARG A 56 -16.03 14.28 1.63
N LYS A 57 -16.23 13.01 2.00
CA LYS A 57 -16.93 12.64 3.24
C LYS A 57 -16.08 12.90 4.49
N TRP A 58 -14.76 13.07 4.34
CA TRP A 58 -13.84 13.36 5.44
C TRP A 58 -13.41 14.82 5.40
N PRO A 59 -13.87 15.67 6.34
CA PRO A 59 -13.57 17.11 6.34
C PRO A 59 -12.08 17.44 6.36
N TYR A 60 -11.27 16.60 7.03
CA TYR A 60 -9.81 16.77 7.10
C TYR A 60 -9.08 16.44 5.79
N LEU A 61 -9.76 15.83 4.81
CA LEU A 61 -9.24 15.59 3.46
C LEU A 61 -9.87 16.52 2.41
N SER A 62 -10.51 17.62 2.85
CA SER A 62 -11.21 18.55 1.96
C SER A 62 -10.31 19.19 0.89
N GLU A 63 -9.01 19.33 1.17
CA GLU A 63 -8.03 19.88 0.24
C GLU A 63 -7.41 18.82 -0.69
N VAL A 64 -7.63 17.53 -0.41
CA VAL A 64 -7.06 16.43 -1.19
C VAL A 64 -7.85 16.24 -2.48
N ARG A 65 -7.16 16.33 -3.61
CA ARG A 65 -7.68 16.01 -4.93
C ARG A 65 -7.05 14.72 -5.43
N LEU A 66 -7.88 13.73 -5.71
CA LEU A 66 -7.44 12.49 -6.32
C LEU A 66 -7.41 12.67 -7.85
N PRO A 67 -6.28 12.36 -8.50
CA PRO A 67 -6.21 12.28 -9.94
C PRO A 67 -7.07 11.12 -10.44
N GLU A 68 -7.74 11.30 -11.57
CA GLU A 68 -8.49 10.24 -12.23
C GLU A 68 -7.51 9.43 -13.09
N ILE A 69 -7.26 8.18 -12.70
CA ILE A 69 -6.32 7.29 -13.36
C ILE A 69 -7.06 6.01 -13.76
N GLU A 70 -7.01 5.68 -15.04
CA GLU A 70 -7.51 4.40 -15.55
C GLU A 70 -6.33 3.43 -15.70
N ALA A 71 -5.93 2.80 -14.60
CA ALA A 71 -4.83 1.85 -14.57
C ALA A 71 -5.07 0.73 -13.55
N ASP A 72 -4.50 -0.45 -13.83
CA ASP A 72 -4.48 -1.56 -12.89
C ASP A 72 -3.50 -1.31 -11.74
N VAL A 73 -3.81 -1.84 -10.56
CA VAL A 73 -2.95 -1.72 -9.38
C VAL A 73 -1.89 -2.82 -9.40
N GLY A 74 -0.68 -2.47 -9.80
CA GLY A 74 0.48 -3.38 -9.80
C GLY A 74 1.24 -3.43 -8.46
N LEU A 75 1.05 -2.44 -7.59
CA LEU A 75 1.77 -2.30 -6.33
C LEU A 75 0.90 -1.61 -5.28
N LEU A 76 0.82 -2.18 -4.08
CA LEU A 76 0.15 -1.58 -2.94
C LEU A 76 1.19 -1.23 -1.87
N ILE A 77 1.37 0.05 -1.61
CA ILE A 77 2.30 0.56 -0.60
C ILE A 77 1.51 0.84 0.67
N GLY A 78 1.67 -0.01 1.69
CA GLY A 78 1.13 0.25 3.01
C GLY A 78 2.04 1.21 3.78
N ALA A 79 1.48 2.28 4.36
CA ALA A 79 2.16 2.99 5.42
C ALA A 79 2.19 2.08 6.65
N ASN A 80 3.30 1.37 6.87
CA ASN A 80 3.54 0.78 8.18
C ASN A 80 3.76 1.96 9.14
N CYS A 81 2.72 2.35 9.88
CA CYS A 81 2.83 3.24 11.01
C CYS A 81 3.54 2.53 12.18
N SER A 82 4.77 2.01 11.97
CA SER A 82 5.69 1.82 13.06
C SER A 82 6.31 3.19 13.35
N ALA A 83 5.54 4.05 14.01
CA ALA A 83 6.09 5.19 14.70
C ALA A 83 6.95 4.66 15.85
N GLN A 84 8.12 4.10 15.54
CA GLN A 84 9.14 3.81 16.52
C GLN A 84 9.84 5.14 16.81
N TRP A 85 9.13 6.00 17.56
CA TRP A 85 9.72 7.13 18.24
C TRP A 85 10.81 6.57 19.15
N SER A 86 12.06 6.60 18.69
CA SER A 86 13.20 6.37 19.55
C SER A 86 13.32 7.62 20.40
N HIS A 87 12.79 7.58 21.62
CA HIS A 87 13.09 8.57 22.63
C HIS A 87 14.62 8.66 22.76
N GLY A 88 15.21 9.73 22.25
CA GLY A 88 16.53 10.18 22.71
C GLY A 88 16.36 10.71 24.12
N THR A 89 16.47 9.82 25.11
CA THR A 89 16.71 10.25 26.49
C THR A 89 18.14 10.78 26.53
N SER A 90 18.25 12.10 26.64
CA SER A 90 19.48 12.78 27.04
C SER A 90 19.78 12.56 28.52
#